data_AF-A0A520HD82-F1
#
_entry.id   AF-A0A520HD82-F1
#
_cell.length_a   1.000
_cell.length_b   1.000
_cell.length_c   1.000
_cell.angle_alpha   90.00
_cell.angle_beta   90.00
_cell.angle_gamma   90.00
#
_symmetry.space_group_name_H-M   'P 1'
#
loop_
_entity.id
_entity.type
_entity.pdbx_description
1 polymer ?
#
loop_
_entity_poly.entity_id
_entity_poly.type
_entity_poly.pdbx_seq_one_letter_code
_entity_poly.pdbx_strand_id
1 'polypeptide(L)'
;MSRTRPYRLVLTTAAAAMIGAASLAAGMPQQAAPPPPGPGLDLVNERCGFCHTTNQVFAARKTSAEWPAIVQSMIDRGAELSPEEQKTVNDYLVAHYATDKAAAGPAASGAAAH
;
A
#
# COMPACT_ATOMS: atom_id res chain seq x y z
N MET A 1 -27.94 20.61 -70.88
CA MET A 1 -27.89 22.09 -70.78
C MET A 1 -27.62 22.47 -69.33
N SER A 2 -26.57 23.26 -69.10
CA SER A 2 -26.32 24.15 -67.94
C SER A 2 -26.20 23.52 -66.53
N ARG A 3 -25.21 23.82 -65.68
CA ARG A 3 -24.02 24.69 -65.72
C ARG A 3 -23.11 24.20 -64.59
N THR A 4 -21.84 23.99 -64.90
CA THR A 4 -20.73 23.92 -63.95
C THR A 4 -20.60 25.23 -63.18
N ARG A 5 -20.32 25.19 -61.87
CA ARG A 5 -19.45 26.19 -61.21
C ARG A 5 -18.60 25.57 -60.10
N PRO A 6 -17.26 25.59 -60.25
CA PRO A 6 -16.30 25.05 -59.31
C PRO A 6 -16.07 26.08 -58.20
N TYR A 7 -16.20 25.67 -56.93
CA TYR A 7 -15.80 26.52 -55.82
C TYR A 7 -14.58 25.92 -55.11
N ARG A 8 -13.45 26.33 -55.69
CA ARG A 8 -12.25 26.80 -54.98
C ARG A 8 -11.90 26.07 -53.70
N LEU A 9 -11.01 25.10 -53.87
CA LEU A 9 -9.88 24.84 -52.99
C LEU A 9 -9.40 26.15 -52.34
N VAL A 10 -9.66 26.32 -51.06
CA VAL A 10 -8.95 27.26 -50.20
C VAL A 10 -8.14 26.41 -49.23
N LEU A 11 -6.88 26.14 -49.61
CA LEU A 11 -5.84 25.80 -48.65
C LEU A 11 -5.71 26.98 -47.69
N THR A 12 -6.05 26.76 -46.42
CA THR A 12 -5.48 27.55 -45.33
C THR A 12 -4.87 26.59 -44.32
N THR A 13 -3.55 26.68 -44.23
CA THR A 13 -2.72 25.98 -43.24
C THR A 13 -3.04 26.55 -41.86
N ALA A 14 -3.78 25.82 -41.04
CA ALA A 14 -3.83 26.06 -39.61
C ALA A 14 -2.83 25.12 -38.94
N ALA A 15 -1.57 25.56 -38.83
CA ALA A 15 -0.63 25.00 -37.86
C ALA A 15 -1.15 25.37 -36.46
N ALA A 16 -2.03 24.54 -35.91
CA ALA A 16 -2.51 24.68 -34.55
C ALA A 16 -1.38 24.32 -33.60
N ALA A 17 -0.96 25.32 -32.83
CA ALA A 17 0.08 25.24 -31.82
C ALA A 17 -0.25 24.15 -30.78
N MET A 18 0.57 23.10 -30.74
CA MET A 18 0.61 22.13 -29.64
C MET A 18 1.32 22.77 -28.45
N ILE A 19 0.64 23.69 -27.75
CA ILE A 19 1.12 24.29 -26.50
C ILE A 19 0.30 23.71 -25.35
N GLY A 20 0.97 22.87 -24.54
CA GLY A 20 0.64 22.67 -23.13
C GLY A 20 -0.31 21.52 -22.75
N ALA A 21 0.12 20.26 -22.94
CA ALA A 21 -0.53 19.09 -22.34
C ALA A 21 0.29 18.49 -21.17
N ALA A 22 0.94 19.32 -20.36
CA ALA A 22 1.76 18.86 -19.24
C ALA A 22 1.24 19.45 -17.92
N SER A 23 0.32 18.75 -17.25
CA SER A 23 0.16 18.70 -15.77
C SER A 23 -1.15 18.01 -15.32
N LEU A 24 -1.38 16.73 -15.66
CA LEU A 24 -2.49 15.93 -15.09
C LEU A 24 -2.03 14.77 -14.17
N ALA A 25 -0.81 14.81 -13.62
CA ALA A 25 -0.33 13.73 -12.74
C ALA A 25 -0.74 13.88 -11.26
N ALA A 26 -1.35 15.00 -10.85
CA ALA A 26 -1.78 15.21 -9.46
C ALA A 26 -3.16 14.56 -9.22
N GLY A 27 -3.17 13.26 -8.92
CA GLY A 27 -4.41 12.56 -8.54
C GLY A 27 -4.45 11.05 -8.82
N MET A 28 -3.39 10.44 -9.35
CA MET A 28 -3.38 8.98 -9.46
C MET A 28 -3.29 8.35 -8.07
N PRO A 29 -4.19 7.41 -7.71
CA PRO A 29 -4.13 6.73 -6.43
C PRO A 29 -2.77 6.04 -6.34
N GLN A 30 -1.96 6.44 -5.36
CA GLN A 30 -0.76 5.69 -5.00
C GLN A 30 -1.22 4.32 -4.51
N GLN A 31 -1.09 3.32 -5.37
CA GLN A 31 -1.31 1.93 -5.00
C GLN A 31 -0.34 1.61 -3.87
N ALA A 32 -0.88 1.12 -2.74
CA ALA A 32 -0.06 0.64 -1.65
C ALA A 32 0.90 -0.43 -2.20
N ALA A 33 2.16 -0.36 -1.78
CA ALA A 33 3.12 -1.39 -2.11
C ALA A 33 2.59 -2.75 -1.62
N PRO A 34 2.83 -3.85 -2.38
CA PRO A 34 2.45 -5.17 -1.93
C PRO A 34 3.14 -5.53 -0.61
N PRO A 35 2.53 -6.38 0.23
CA PRO A 35 3.18 -6.90 1.43
C PRO A 35 4.55 -7.53 1.13
N PRO A 36 5.57 -7.37 2.00
CA PRO A 36 6.87 -8.00 1.81
C PRO A 36 6.72 -9.53 1.71
N PRO A 37 7.31 -10.20 0.70
CA PRO A 37 7.18 -11.64 0.55
C PRO A 37 7.92 -12.40 1.65
N GLY A 38 7.49 -13.63 1.92
CA GLY A 38 8.17 -14.56 2.83
C GLY A 38 7.19 -15.45 3.60
N PRO A 39 7.71 -16.40 4.41
CA PRO A 39 6.89 -17.41 5.08
C PRO A 39 5.78 -16.82 5.98
N GLY A 40 6.04 -15.67 6.60
CA GLY A 40 5.03 -14.99 7.40
C GLY A 40 3.88 -14.40 6.58
N LEU A 41 4.14 -13.93 5.35
CA LEU A 41 3.09 -13.49 4.44
C LEU A 41 2.23 -14.68 3.99
N ASP A 42 2.87 -15.80 3.64
CA ASP A 42 2.19 -17.02 3.22
C ASP A 42 1.23 -17.50 4.32
N LEU A 43 1.71 -17.59 5.56
CA LEU A 43 0.88 -17.95 6.72
C LEU A 43 -0.26 -16.96 6.98
N VAL A 44 -0.04 -15.64 6.85
CA VAL A 44 -1.14 -14.66 7.00
C VAL A 44 -2.22 -14.88 5.94
N ASN A 45 -1.82 -15.13 4.69
CA ASN A 45 -2.76 -15.38 3.61
C ASN A 45 -3.54 -16.70 3.79
N GLU A 46 -2.88 -17.74 4.32
CA GLU A 46 -3.49 -19.05 4.54
C GLU A 46 -4.35 -19.11 5.80
N ARG A 47 -3.96 -18.42 6.88
CA ARG A 47 -4.56 -18.62 8.22
C ARG A 47 -5.50 -17.50 8.67
N CYS A 48 -5.36 -16.27 8.15
CA CYS A 48 -6.06 -15.11 8.71
C CYS A 48 -7.29 -14.66 7.91
N GLY A 49 -7.50 -15.20 6.71
CA GLY A 49 -8.56 -14.77 5.79
C GLY A 49 -9.96 -15.37 6.06
N PHE A 50 -10.10 -16.25 7.05
CA PHE A 50 -11.35 -16.99 7.26
C PHE A 50 -12.48 -16.15 7.86
N CYS A 51 -12.17 -15.19 8.73
CA CYS A 51 -13.17 -14.40 9.46
C CYS A 51 -13.23 -12.93 9.03
N HIS A 52 -12.15 -12.38 8.49
CA HIS A 52 -12.08 -11.01 7.97
C HIS A 52 -10.99 -10.92 6.89
N THR A 53 -10.92 -9.79 6.18
CA THR A 53 -9.89 -9.60 5.16
C THR A 53 -8.50 -9.51 5.78
N THR A 54 -7.50 -10.07 5.10
CA THR A 54 -6.09 -9.99 5.52
C THR A 54 -5.54 -8.57 5.40
N ASN A 55 -6.15 -7.72 4.56
CA ASN A 55 -5.79 -6.30 4.46
C ASN A 55 -5.85 -5.56 5.81
N GLN A 56 -6.72 -5.97 6.74
CA GLN A 56 -6.76 -5.37 8.07
C GLN A 56 -5.48 -5.62 8.87
N VAL A 57 -4.80 -6.75 8.64
CA VAL A 57 -3.50 -7.07 9.25
C VAL A 57 -2.47 -6.06 8.78
N PHE A 58 -2.35 -5.84 7.47
CA PHE A 58 -1.32 -4.96 6.90
C PHE A 58 -1.61 -3.47 7.10
N ALA A 59 -2.87 -3.10 7.34
CA ALA A 59 -3.27 -1.73 7.65
C ALA A 59 -3.12 -1.38 9.14
N ALA A 60 -2.97 -2.37 10.03
CA ALA A 60 -2.90 -2.14 11.45
C ALA A 60 -1.61 -1.39 11.84
N ARG A 61 -1.73 -0.51 12.84
CA ARG A 61 -0.61 0.20 13.45
C ARG A 61 -0.44 -0.34 14.86
N LYS A 62 0.60 -1.15 15.06
CA LYS A 62 0.92 -1.80 16.33
C LYS A 62 2.40 -1.71 16.60
N THR A 63 2.76 -1.64 17.87
CA THR A 63 4.14 -1.74 18.33
C THR A 63 4.61 -3.19 18.29
N SER A 64 5.91 -3.40 18.38
CA SER A 64 6.53 -4.73 18.42
C SER A 64 5.99 -5.57 19.60
N ALA A 65 5.66 -4.93 20.73
CA ALA A 65 5.10 -5.59 21.90
C ALA A 65 3.60 -5.94 21.76
N GLU A 66 2.85 -5.20 20.94
CA GLU A 66 1.41 -5.43 20.76
C GLU A 66 1.11 -6.55 19.76
N TRP A 67 1.96 -6.75 18.74
CA TRP A 67 1.72 -7.72 17.69
C TRP A 67 1.46 -9.15 18.19
N PRO A 68 2.28 -9.72 19.09
CA PRO A 68 2.04 -11.07 19.60
C PRO A 68 0.69 -11.21 20.32
N ALA A 69 0.26 -10.18 21.06
CA ALA A 69 -1.02 -10.19 21.75
C ALA A 69 -2.21 -10.15 20.77
N ILE A 70 -2.09 -9.43 19.65
CA ILE A 70 -3.11 -9.42 18.60
C ILE A 70 -3.23 -10.79 17.93
N VAL A 71 -2.11 -11.42 17.58
CA VAL A 71 -2.10 -12.76 16.98
C VAL A 71 -2.70 -13.79 17.95
N GLN A 72 -2.30 -13.74 19.23
CA GLN A 72 -2.90 -14.59 20.26
C GLN A 72 -4.41 -14.38 20.36
N SER A 73 -4.88 -13.13 20.35
CA SER A 73 -6.33 -12.85 20.37
C SER A 73 -7.07 -13.43 19.16
N MET A 74 -6.42 -13.58 17.99
CA MET A 74 -7.05 -14.23 16.83
C MET A 74 -7.09 -15.75 17.01
N ILE A 75 -6.05 -16.34 17.59
CA ILE A 75 -6.02 -17.77 17.95
C ILE A 75 -7.12 -18.09 18.96
N ASP A 76 -7.26 -17.27 20.00
CA ASP A 76 -8.32 -17.42 21.02
C ASP A 76 -9.74 -17.31 20.42
N ARG A 77 -9.86 -16.67 19.24
CA ARG A 77 -11.11 -16.53 18.47
C ARG A 77 -11.28 -17.61 17.40
N GLY A 78 -10.36 -18.56 17.30
CA GLY A 78 -10.46 -19.71 16.40
C GLY A 78 -9.53 -19.68 15.19
N ALA A 79 -8.56 -18.77 15.11
CA ALA A 79 -7.50 -18.89 14.12
C ALA A 79 -6.61 -20.10 14.46
N GLU A 80 -6.41 -20.99 13.50
CA GLU A 80 -5.63 -22.21 13.70
C GLU A 80 -4.18 -21.98 13.27
N LEU A 81 -3.28 -21.86 14.24
CA LEU A 81 -1.84 -21.79 14.05
C LEU A 81 -1.13 -22.74 15.02
N SER A 82 -0.12 -23.46 14.53
CA SER A 82 0.84 -24.13 15.41
C SER A 82 1.70 -23.11 16.18
N PRO A 83 2.37 -23.51 17.27
CA PRO A 83 3.30 -22.63 17.98
C PRO A 83 4.41 -22.05 17.07
N GLU A 84 4.90 -22.85 16.13
CA GLU A 84 5.94 -22.46 15.17
C GLU A 84 5.40 -21.50 14.11
N GLU A 85 4.19 -21.74 13.61
CA GLU A 85 3.49 -20.84 12.68
C GLU A 85 3.19 -19.49 13.36
N GLN A 86 2.69 -19.51 14.60
CA GLN A 86 2.45 -18.31 15.39
C GLN A 86 3.73 -17.49 15.56
N LYS A 87 4.84 -18.15 15.91
CA LYS A 87 6.14 -17.47 16.02
C LYS A 87 6.55 -16.83 14.69
N THR A 88 6.41 -17.56 13.58
CA THR A 88 6.75 -17.07 12.24
C THR A 88 5.93 -15.84 11.85
N VAL A 89 4.62 -15.86 12.11
CA VAL A 89 3.72 -14.72 11.87
C VAL A 89 4.10 -13.54 12.76
N ASN A 90 4.35 -13.76 14.05
CA ASN A 90 4.77 -12.70 14.97
C ASN A 90 6.06 -12.01 14.51
N ASP A 91 7.08 -12.80 14.18
CA ASP A 91 8.38 -12.29 13.72
C ASP A 91 8.21 -11.44 12.44
N TYR A 92 7.37 -11.90 11.50
CA TYR A 92 7.07 -11.18 10.27
C TYR A 92 6.35 -9.85 10.52
N LEU A 93 5.29 -9.86 11.32
CA LEU A 93 4.50 -8.66 11.63
C LEU A 93 5.33 -7.63 12.39
N VAL A 94 6.14 -8.08 13.36
CA VAL A 94 7.09 -7.21 14.06
C VAL A 94 8.14 -6.66 13.09
N ALA A 95 8.66 -7.50 12.20
CA ALA A 95 9.76 -7.10 11.33
C ALA A 95 9.38 -6.00 10.32
N HIS A 96 8.14 -6.03 9.83
CA HIS A 96 7.69 -5.23 8.69
C HIS A 96 6.59 -4.21 9.02
N TYR A 97 5.82 -4.42 10.10
CA TYR A 97 4.62 -3.64 10.40
C TYR A 97 4.62 -3.02 11.81
N ALA A 98 5.68 -3.21 12.60
CA ALA A 98 5.83 -2.54 13.90
C ALA A 98 6.17 -1.05 13.77
N THR A 99 5.44 -0.20 14.50
CA THR A 99 5.59 1.26 14.43
C THR A 99 6.77 1.81 15.24
N ASP A 100 7.23 1.07 16.24
CA ASP A 100 8.35 1.42 17.13
C ASP A 100 9.71 0.96 16.59
N LYS A 101 9.74 0.03 15.64
CA LYS A 101 10.98 -0.46 15.02
C LYS A 101 11.67 0.60 14.13
N ALA A 102 10.90 1.51 13.52
CA ALA A 102 11.41 2.66 12.79
C ALA A 102 11.68 3.89 13.70
N ALA A 103 11.02 3.96 14.87
CA ALA A 103 11.22 5.04 15.84
C ALA A 103 12.47 4.84 16.73
N ALA A 104 13.10 3.67 16.69
CA ALA A 104 14.36 3.37 17.38
C ALA A 104 15.62 3.91 16.65
N GLY A 105 15.49 5.02 15.90
CA GLY A 105 16.62 5.88 15.52
C GLY A 105 16.94 6.87 16.65
N PRO A 106 18.15 7.46 16.74
CA PRO A 106 18.63 8.15 17.94
C PRO A 106 17.90 9.48 18.19
N ALA A 107 16.74 9.39 18.82
CA ALA A 107 15.99 10.50 19.39
C ALA A 107 15.75 10.25 20.89
N ALA A 108 16.83 9.94 21.60
CA ALA A 108 16.88 9.99 23.07
C ALA A 108 18.22 10.60 23.52
N SER A 109 18.57 11.74 22.93
CA SER A 109 19.55 12.69 23.48
C SER A 109 18.95 14.07 23.36
N GLY A 110 17.95 14.34 24.19
CA GLY A 110 17.22 15.61 24.19
C GLY A 110 16.25 15.70 25.36
N ALA A 111 16.61 15.13 26.51
CA ALA A 111 15.92 15.35 27.77
C ALA A 111 16.95 15.79 28.82
N ALA A 112 17.11 17.11 28.94
CA ALA A 112 17.51 17.82 30.16
C ALA A 112 16.53 19.01 30.22
N ALA A 113 15.50 19.01 31.05
CA ALA A 113 15.50 19.20 32.50
C ALA A 113 16.03 20.60 32.91
N HIS A 114 15.08 21.39 33.43
CA HIS A 114 15.14 22.67 34.16
C HIS A 114 15.54 23.95 33.43
#